data_AF-F0EP56-F1
#
_entry.id   AF-F0EP56-F1
#
_cell.length_a   1.000
_cell.length_b   1.000
_cell.length_c   1.000
_cell.angle_alpha   90.00
_cell.angle_beta   90.00
_cell.angle_gamma   90.00
#
_symmetry.space_group_name_H-M   'P 1'
#
loop_
_entity.id
_entity.type
_entity.pdbx_description
1 polymer ?
#
loop_
_entity_poly.entity_id
_entity_poly.type
_entity_poly.pdbx_seq_one_letter_code
_entity_poly.pdbx_strand_id
1 'polypeptide(L)'
;MKKMTMLILFVMVFATILPNKAVAQEVPYFTFTTDSENYFLRTQTAYTPAKEITAFDGHSFVEPNHVFVDNEDNVYISDTGLNQVIILDKTLSYQGFLESE
;
A
#
# COMPACT_ATOMS: atom_id res chain seq x y z
N MET A 1 -26.17 45.46 -2.47
CA MET A 1 -25.56 44.36 -3.27
C MET A 1 -24.10 44.15 -2.91
N LYS A 2 -23.19 45.14 -3.04
CA LYS A 2 -21.74 44.99 -2.74
C LYS A 2 -21.38 44.37 -1.37
N LYS A 3 -22.09 44.73 -0.29
CA LYS A 3 -21.89 44.13 1.05
C LYS A 3 -22.25 42.64 1.11
N MET A 4 -23.30 42.24 0.39
CA MET A 4 -23.70 40.84 0.25
C MET A 4 -22.67 40.06 -0.56
N THR A 5 -22.17 40.68 -1.64
CA THR A 5 -21.11 40.09 -2.48
C THR A 5 -19.81 39.90 -1.70
N MET A 6 -19.45 40.87 -0.85
CA MET A 6 -18.26 40.79 0.01
C MET A 6 -18.39 39.72 1.10
N LEU A 7 -19.58 39.56 1.68
CA LEU A 7 -19.85 38.50 2.66
C LEU A 7 -19.74 37.10 2.03
N ILE A 8 -20.28 36.93 0.81
CA ILE A 8 -20.19 35.66 0.07
C ILE A 8 -18.73 35.32 -0.25
N LEU A 9 -17.94 36.30 -0.69
CA LEU A 9 -16.50 36.12 -0.92
C LEU A 9 -15.75 35.74 0.37
N PHE A 10 -16.09 36.37 1.50
CA PHE A 10 -15.48 36.07 2.78
C PHE A 10 -15.79 34.63 3.23
N VAL A 11 -17.04 34.18 3.08
CA VAL A 11 -17.45 32.80 3.41
C VAL A 11 -16.78 31.78 2.49
N MET A 12 -16.64 32.08 1.19
CA MET A 12 -15.89 31.22 0.26
C MET A 12 -14.42 31.07 0.65
N VAL A 13 -13.76 32.16 1.03
CA VAL A 13 -12.36 32.12 1.49
C VAL A 13 -12.23 31.39 2.83
N PHE A 14 -13.21 31.51 3.73
CA PHE A 14 -13.18 30.80 5.01
C PHE A 14 -13.42 29.30 4.83
N ALA A 15 -14.23 28.91 3.84
CA ALA A 15 -14.50 27.50 3.53
C ALA A 15 -13.27 26.75 2.98
N THR A 16 -12.29 27.44 2.36
CA THR A 16 -11.05 26.81 1.88
C THR A 16 -10.00 26.57 2.99
N ILE A 17 -10.21 27.13 4.18
CA ILE A 17 -9.29 27.01 5.33
C ILE A 17 -9.71 25.86 6.26
N LEU A 18 -10.84 25.21 5.99
CA LEU A 18 -11.23 24.01 6.74
C LEU A 18 -10.14 22.94 6.56
N PRO A 19 -9.56 22.41 7.65
CA PRO A 19 -8.55 21.37 7.54
C PRO A 19 -9.17 20.19 6.79
N ASN A 20 -8.55 19.81 5.68
CA ASN A 20 -8.88 18.55 5.02
C ASN A 20 -8.85 17.46 6.09
N LYS A 21 -9.91 16.65 6.17
CA LYS A 21 -9.94 15.55 7.12
C LYS A 21 -8.69 14.71 6.88
N ALA A 22 -7.80 14.66 7.87
CA ALA A 22 -6.71 13.72 7.87
C ALA A 22 -7.35 12.34 8.00
N VAL A 23 -7.42 11.61 6.90
CA VAL A 23 -7.76 10.19 6.94
C VAL A 23 -6.55 9.50 7.54
N ALA A 24 -6.72 8.96 8.74
CA ALA A 24 -5.72 8.05 9.30
C ALA A 24 -5.65 6.86 8.34
N GLN A 25 -4.51 6.67 7.69
CA GLN A 25 -4.29 5.52 6.83
C GLN A 25 -4.18 4.29 7.74
N GLU A 26 -5.19 3.42 7.70
CA GLU A 26 -5.10 2.13 8.36
C GLU A 26 -4.00 1.31 7.67
N VAL A 27 -3.08 0.79 8.49
CA VAL A 27 -2.00 -0.10 8.02
C VAL A 27 -2.62 -1.45 7.67
N PRO A 28 -2.31 -2.06 6.51
CA PRO A 28 -3.03 -3.22 5.98
C PRO A 28 -2.68 -4.55 6.65
N TYR A 29 -1.93 -4.52 7.76
CA TYR A 29 -1.50 -5.73 8.46
C TYR A 29 -1.42 -5.52 9.97
N PHE A 30 -1.41 -6.63 10.69
CA PHE A 30 -1.12 -6.66 12.12
C PHE A 30 0.26 -7.23 12.37
N THR A 31 0.97 -6.67 13.35
CA THR A 31 2.22 -7.24 13.85
C THR A 31 1.90 -8.12 15.06
N PHE A 32 2.53 -9.29 15.12
CA PHE A 32 2.41 -10.22 16.23
C PHE A 32 3.78 -10.48 16.84
N THR A 33 3.79 -10.72 18.15
CA THR A 33 4.92 -11.29 18.86
C THR A 33 4.48 -12.57 19.58
N THR A 34 5.42 -13.29 20.15
CA THR A 34 5.17 -14.57 20.82
C THR A 34 5.60 -14.46 22.29
N ASP A 35 4.76 -14.94 23.21
CA ASP A 35 5.11 -15.01 24.63
C ASP A 35 5.93 -16.26 25.00
N SER A 36 6.19 -16.47 26.29
CA SER A 36 6.95 -17.63 26.76
C SER A 36 6.26 -18.98 26.51
N GLU A 37 4.94 -18.99 26.32
CA GLU A 37 4.12 -20.18 26.10
C GLU A 37 3.78 -20.39 24.61
N ASN A 38 4.42 -19.62 23.72
CA ASN A 38 4.19 -19.61 22.28
C ASN A 38 2.82 -19.07 21.82
N TYR A 39 2.12 -18.28 22.63
CA TYR A 39 0.90 -17.61 22.18
C TYR A 39 1.22 -16.37 21.35
N PHE A 40 0.53 -16.22 20.22
CA PHE A 40 0.60 -15.02 19.39
C PHE A 40 -0.18 -13.87 20.03
N LEU A 41 0.53 -12.79 20.34
CA LEU A 41 -0.02 -11.55 20.88
C LEU A 41 0.09 -10.47 19.81
N ARG A 42 -1.04 -9.83 19.48
CA ARG A 42 -1.04 -8.67 18.59
C ARG A 42 -0.36 -7.50 19.29
N THR A 43 0.60 -6.88 18.62
CA THR A 43 1.29 -5.67 19.08
C THR A 43 0.92 -4.47 18.20
N GLN A 44 1.46 -3.30 18.52
CA GLN A 44 1.39 -2.15 17.62
C GLN A 44 2.05 -2.49 16.29
N THR A 45 1.49 -2.00 15.18
CA THR A 45 2.04 -2.18 13.84
C THR A 45 3.42 -1.54 13.76
N ALA A 46 4.41 -2.31 13.30
CA ALA A 46 5.80 -1.88 13.30
C ALA A 46 6.11 -0.82 12.23
N TYR A 47 5.46 -0.86 11.07
CA TYR A 47 5.72 0.06 9.95
C TYR A 47 4.43 0.51 9.26
N THR A 48 4.49 1.65 8.59
CA THR A 48 3.44 2.10 7.65
C THR A 48 4.00 1.93 6.24
N PRO A 49 3.45 1.04 5.40
CA PRO A 49 3.96 0.83 4.07
C PRO A 49 3.69 2.05 3.18
N ALA A 50 4.65 2.40 2.32
CA ALA A 50 4.48 3.48 1.34
C ALA A 50 3.52 3.09 0.21
N LYS A 51 3.52 1.81 -0.16
CA LYS A 51 2.65 1.21 -1.18
C LYS A 51 2.35 -0.24 -0.79
N GLU A 52 1.14 -0.67 -1.11
CA GLU A 52 0.70 -2.06 -1.03
C GLU A 52 0.26 -2.49 -2.43
N ILE A 53 0.52 -3.75 -2.78
CA ILE A 53 -0.04 -4.40 -3.95
C ILE A 53 -0.67 -5.73 -3.53
N THR A 54 -1.84 -6.02 -4.07
CA THR A 54 -2.54 -7.31 -3.89
C THR A 54 -2.78 -8.02 -5.23
N ALA A 55 -2.46 -7.33 -6.32
CA ALA A 55 -2.59 -7.79 -7.69
C ALA A 55 -1.55 -7.10 -8.58
N PHE A 56 -1.26 -7.69 -9.73
CA PHE A 56 -0.36 -7.20 -10.77
C PHE A 56 -1.07 -7.35 -12.13
N ASP A 57 -1.06 -6.31 -12.95
CA ASP A 57 -1.70 -6.30 -14.28
C ASP A 57 -3.16 -6.82 -14.31
N GLY A 58 -3.92 -6.58 -13.24
CA GLY A 58 -5.30 -7.08 -13.10
C GLY A 58 -5.45 -8.54 -12.65
N HIS A 59 -4.33 -9.23 -12.38
CA HIS A 59 -4.28 -10.59 -11.84
C HIS A 59 -3.94 -10.59 -10.35
N SER A 60 -4.67 -11.35 -9.55
CA SER A 60 -4.32 -11.57 -8.15
C SER A 60 -3.17 -12.56 -8.03
N PHE A 61 -2.33 -12.37 -7.00
CA PHE A 61 -1.45 -13.45 -6.54
C PHE A 61 -2.27 -14.66 -6.07
N VAL A 62 -1.70 -15.86 -6.19
CA VAL A 62 -2.33 -17.12 -5.76
C VAL A 62 -1.61 -17.67 -4.52
N GLU A 63 -0.32 -17.96 -4.61
CA GLU A 63 0.53 -18.42 -3.50
C GLU A 63 1.92 -17.75 -3.56
N PRO A 64 2.01 -16.44 -3.26
CA PRO A 64 3.29 -15.72 -3.27
C PRO A 64 4.14 -16.13 -2.05
N ASN A 65 5.14 -16.98 -2.27
CA ASN A 65 5.92 -17.61 -1.20
C ASN A 65 7.25 -16.92 -0.89
N HIS A 66 7.78 -16.13 -1.82
CA HIS A 66 9.07 -15.45 -1.62
C HIS A 66 9.18 -14.17 -2.45
N VAL A 67 10.03 -13.26 -1.96
CA VAL A 67 10.37 -12.00 -2.65
C VAL A 67 11.88 -11.80 -2.65
N PHE A 68 12.42 -11.35 -3.77
CA PHE A 68 13.81 -10.92 -3.92
C PHE A 68 13.84 -9.53 -4.56
N VAL A 69 14.79 -8.69 -4.14
CA VAL A 69 15.00 -7.35 -4.70
C VAL A 69 16.44 -7.25 -5.17
N ASP A 70 16.65 -6.86 -6.43
CA ASP A 70 17.99 -6.71 -6.99
C ASP A 70 18.60 -5.31 -6.70
N ASN A 71 19.80 -5.05 -7.23
CA ASN A 71 20.50 -3.78 -7.03
C ASN A 71 19.89 -2.60 -7.79
N GLU A 72 18.95 -2.84 -8.71
CA GLU A 72 18.22 -1.81 -9.47
C GLU A 72 16.80 -1.57 -8.90
N ASP A 73 16.50 -2.16 -7.74
CA ASP A 73 15.20 -2.17 -7.07
C ASP A 73 14.09 -2.91 -7.87
N ASN A 74 14.44 -3.81 -8.80
CA ASN A 74 13.44 -4.71 -9.38
C ASN A 74 13.03 -5.76 -8.36
N VAL A 75 11.73 -6.03 -8.27
CA VAL A 75 11.12 -6.95 -7.29
C VAL A 75 10.68 -8.22 -8.01
N TYR A 76 11.19 -9.36 -7.55
CA TYR A 76 10.88 -10.68 -8.06
C TYR A 76 10.05 -11.44 -7.04
N ILE A 77 8.83 -11.83 -7.40
CA ILE A 77 7.91 -12.54 -6.51
C ILE A 77 7.68 -13.94 -7.08
N SER A 78 8.05 -14.97 -6.33
CA SER A 78 7.74 -16.35 -6.72
C SER A 78 6.33 -16.71 -6.26
N ASP A 79 5.44 -16.98 -7.21
CA ASP A 79 4.07 -17.41 -6.94
C ASP A 79 3.89 -18.87 -7.39
N THR A 80 3.85 -19.80 -6.43
CA THR A 80 3.77 -21.24 -6.74
C THR A 80 2.41 -21.64 -7.28
N GLY A 81 1.35 -20.90 -6.94
CA GLY A 81 0.00 -21.15 -7.44
C GLY A 81 -0.16 -20.74 -8.91
N LEU A 82 0.69 -19.83 -9.40
CA LEU A 82 0.78 -19.46 -10.81
C LEU A 82 1.89 -20.19 -11.58
N ASN A 83 2.78 -20.90 -10.87
CA ASN A 83 4.01 -21.48 -11.43
C ASN A 83 4.87 -20.43 -12.18
N GLN A 84 4.93 -19.22 -11.63
CA GLN A 84 5.59 -18.07 -12.26
C GLN A 84 6.40 -17.25 -11.25
N VAL A 85 7.47 -16.62 -11.74
CA VAL A 85 8.17 -15.55 -11.04
C VAL A 85 7.75 -14.22 -11.65
N ILE A 86 6.99 -13.42 -10.91
CA ILE A 86 6.48 -12.13 -11.36
C ILE A 86 7.56 -11.07 -11.13
N ILE A 87 7.79 -10.22 -12.13
CA ILE A 87 8.79 -9.14 -12.11
C ILE A 87 8.07 -7.80 -12.03
N LEU A 88 8.41 -7.00 -11.03
CA LEU A 88 7.96 -5.62 -10.88
C LEU A 88 9.16 -4.68 -10.86
N ASP A 89 8.96 -3.44 -11.28
CA ASP A 89 9.96 -2.39 -11.10
C ASP A 89 9.97 -1.86 -9.65
N LYS A 90 10.89 -0.93 -9.38
CA LYS A 90 11.02 -0.21 -8.10
C LYS A 90 9.78 0.52 -7.61
N THR A 91 8.82 0.77 -8.50
CA THR A 91 7.54 1.41 -8.17
C THR A 91 6.44 0.38 -7.92
N LEU A 92 6.77 -0.92 -7.91
CA LEU A 92 5.84 -2.05 -7.88
C LEU A 92 4.89 -2.06 -9.10
N SER A 93 5.39 -1.69 -10.27
CA SER A 93 4.66 -1.79 -11.54
C SER A 93 5.13 -3.02 -12.31
N TYR A 94 4.18 -3.81 -12.82
CA TYR A 94 4.45 -5.08 -13.51
C TYR A 94 5.28 -4.90 -14.78
N GLN A 95 6.31 -5.75 -14.95
CA GLN A 95 7.22 -5.76 -16.10
C GLN A 95 7.17 -7.06 -16.91
N GLY A 96 6.71 -8.16 -16.30
CA GLY A 96 6.67 -9.47 -16.94
C GLY A 96 6.72 -10.61 -15.93
N PHE A 97 6.85 -11.83 -16.42
CA PHE A 97 7.10 -13.01 -15.60
C PHE A 97 8.17 -13.91 -16.22
N LEU A 98 8.72 -14.79 -15.38
CA LEU A 98 9.48 -15.96 -15.80
C LEU A 98 8.64 -17.21 -15.50
N GLU A 99 8.66 -18.17 -16.41
CA GLU A 99 8.03 -19.47 -16.23
C GLU A 99 9.02 -20.59 -16.56
N SER A 100 8.80 -21.78 -16.02
CA SER A 100 9.53 -22.96 -16.47
C SER A 100 9.07 -23.37 -17.86
N GLU A 101 10.00 -23.73 -18.75
CA GLU A 101 9.69 -24.37 -20.04
C GLU A 101 8.92 -25.69 -19.89
#